data_AF-Q585I2-F1
#
_entry.id   AF-Q585I2-F1
#
_cell.length_a   1.000
_cell.length_b   1.000
_cell.length_c   1.000
_cell.angle_alpha   90.00
_cell.angle_beta   90.00
_cell.angle_gamma   90.00
#
_symmetry.space_group_name_H-M   'P 1'
#
loop_
_entity.id
_entity.type
_entity.pdbx_description
1 polymer ?
#
loop_
_entity_poly.entity_id
_entity_poly.type
_entity_poly.pdbx_seq_one_letter_code
_entity_poly.pdbx_strand_id
1 'polypeptide(L)'
;MFTPSTRFLCSARPLLWFGRRGVFAAPHPEKAKTGGEDAFVVHTSGIGVADGVGGYASYGVDPGVYTRNVMKHTLRALQEDDNRGTIGALQALTYGYTEAQKLKQPGGCPVTLVTLLDGRFASVLNLGDCGTICLRSSKLFFATEPQQHSFNCPYQLPEDPPSVGDRTTLEVSEGDVFLCASDGLLDNVDMSDILRHLDAVNRDGCQRVAENLVACACRNGANKGFDSPFAKQARAVGYHYMGGKQDDVTVVVAQLTRGTVAPDDCPSLITELLDVHKT
;
A
#
# COMPACT_ATOMS: atom_id res chain seq x y z
N MET A 1 40.00 -36.79 25.21
CA MET A 1 38.70 -37.17 24.62
C MET A 1 37.85 -35.91 24.58
N PHE A 2 37.98 -35.10 23.53
CA PHE A 2 37.17 -33.87 23.39
C PHE A 2 35.89 -34.24 22.65
N THR A 3 34.78 -34.33 23.39
CA THR A 3 33.44 -34.44 22.81
C THR A 3 33.14 -33.19 22.00
N PRO A 4 32.73 -33.30 20.72
CA PRO A 4 32.35 -32.14 19.94
C PRO A 4 31.06 -31.57 20.50
N SER A 5 31.08 -30.27 20.81
CA SER A 5 29.88 -29.48 21.07
C SER A 5 28.98 -29.57 19.83
N THR A 6 27.85 -30.27 19.95
CA THR A 6 26.71 -30.11 19.07
C THR A 6 26.25 -28.67 19.18
N ARG A 7 26.78 -27.82 18.28
CA ARG A 7 26.16 -26.53 17.99
C ARG A 7 24.72 -26.83 17.64
N PHE A 8 23.82 -26.36 18.50
CA PHE A 8 22.40 -26.32 18.22
C PHE A 8 22.24 -25.83 16.77
N LEU A 9 21.74 -26.70 15.90
CA LEU A 9 21.12 -26.28 14.65
C LEU A 9 20.01 -25.35 15.10
N CYS A 10 20.30 -24.05 15.12
CA CYS A 10 19.28 -23.03 15.16
C CYS A 10 18.42 -23.36 13.94
N SER A 11 17.28 -24.01 14.18
CA SER A 11 16.30 -24.32 13.15
C SER A 11 16.06 -23.01 12.42
N ALA A 12 16.64 -22.88 11.22
CA ALA A 12 16.50 -21.67 10.44
C ALA A 12 15.00 -21.48 10.23
N ARG A 13 14.40 -20.47 10.89
CA ARG A 13 12.98 -20.16 10.64
C ARG A 13 12.83 -19.99 9.13
N PRO A 14 11.73 -20.51 8.55
CA PRO A 14 11.52 -20.44 7.11
C PRO A 14 11.50 -18.98 6.66
N LEU A 15 12.13 -18.69 5.51
CA LEU A 15 12.04 -17.38 4.87
C LEU A 15 10.57 -17.11 4.53
N LEU A 16 10.05 -15.94 4.90
CA LEU A 16 8.70 -15.51 4.59
C LEU A 16 8.67 -14.58 3.39
N TRP A 17 7.57 -14.65 2.63
CA TRP A 17 7.27 -13.74 1.53
C TRP A 17 5.76 -13.47 1.42
N PHE A 18 5.38 -12.41 0.70
CA PHE A 18 3.99 -12.14 0.32
C PHE A 18 3.55 -13.15 -0.74
N GLY A 19 3.16 -14.36 -0.29
CA GLY A 19 2.85 -15.48 -1.19
C GLY A 19 1.38 -15.64 -1.53
N ARG A 20 0.47 -15.05 -0.75
CA ARG A 20 -0.93 -14.85 -1.17
C ARG A 20 -1.20 -13.37 -1.30
N ARG A 21 -1.76 -12.94 -2.42
CA ARG A 21 -1.92 -11.54 -2.78
C ARG A 21 -3.23 -11.32 -3.50
N GLY A 22 -3.74 -10.11 -3.35
CA GLY A 22 -4.96 -9.66 -4.00
C GLY A 22 -4.89 -8.17 -4.15
N VAL A 23 -5.30 -7.68 -5.30
CA VAL A 23 -5.29 -6.26 -5.59
C VAL A 23 -6.57 -5.89 -6.30
N PHE A 24 -7.08 -4.72 -5.96
CA PHE A 24 -8.17 -4.11 -6.71
C PHE A 24 -8.02 -2.61 -6.67
N ALA A 25 -8.38 -1.97 -7.78
CA ALA A 25 -8.36 -0.52 -7.92
C ALA A 25 -9.62 -0.08 -8.66
N ALA A 26 -10.24 0.98 -8.17
CA ALA A 26 -11.40 1.62 -8.79
C ALA A 26 -11.12 3.11 -8.92
N PRO A 27 -10.91 3.62 -10.14
CA PRO A 27 -10.73 5.03 -10.36
C PRO A 27 -11.95 5.85 -9.92
N HIS A 28 -11.73 7.09 -9.52
CA HIS A 28 -12.81 8.06 -9.38
C HIS A 28 -13.61 8.12 -10.70
N PRO A 29 -14.96 8.17 -10.69
CA PRO A 29 -15.74 8.08 -11.94
C PRO A 29 -15.40 9.14 -12.99
N GLU A 30 -15.03 10.35 -12.56
CA GLU A 30 -14.61 11.42 -13.48
C GLU A 30 -13.23 11.17 -14.11
N LYS A 31 -12.40 10.33 -13.46
CA LYS A 31 -11.03 9.99 -13.86
C LYS A 31 -10.92 8.58 -14.49
N ALA A 32 -12.05 7.88 -14.65
CA ALA A 32 -12.07 6.50 -15.16
C ALA A 32 -11.39 6.33 -16.52
N LYS A 33 -11.44 7.36 -17.39
CA LYS A 33 -10.81 7.32 -18.72
C LYS A 33 -9.29 7.31 -18.69
N THR A 34 -8.67 7.87 -17.65
CA THR A 34 -7.22 7.88 -17.47
C THR A 34 -6.75 6.73 -16.57
N GLY A 35 -7.69 5.97 -15.98
CA GLY A 35 -7.41 4.93 -15.01
C GLY A 35 -7.12 5.47 -13.61
N GLY A 36 -7.58 6.69 -13.30
CA GLY A 36 -7.35 7.30 -11.99
C GLY A 36 -5.93 7.80 -11.78
N GLU A 37 -5.65 8.20 -10.55
CA GLU A 37 -4.40 8.85 -10.14
C GLU A 37 -3.54 7.96 -9.23
N ASP A 38 -4.17 6.97 -8.60
CA ASP A 38 -3.54 5.91 -7.82
C ASP A 38 -2.57 5.04 -8.64
N ALA A 39 -1.63 4.42 -7.93
CA ALA A 39 -0.85 3.29 -8.39
C ALA A 39 -0.52 2.34 -7.23
N PHE A 40 -0.06 1.13 -7.56
CA PHE A 40 0.44 0.19 -6.58
C PHE A 40 1.67 -0.55 -7.10
N VAL A 41 2.37 -1.20 -6.17
CA VAL A 41 3.39 -2.21 -6.46
C VAL A 41 3.06 -3.49 -5.70
N VAL A 42 3.15 -4.62 -6.39
CA VAL A 42 3.02 -5.96 -5.79
C VAL A 42 4.15 -6.86 -6.26
N HIS A 43 4.91 -7.37 -5.29
CA HIS A 43 5.99 -8.33 -5.46
C HIS A 43 6.03 -9.28 -4.25
N THR A 44 6.67 -10.44 -4.38
CA THR A 44 6.84 -11.39 -3.26
C THR A 44 7.63 -10.79 -2.09
N SER A 45 8.55 -9.85 -2.37
CA SER A 45 9.35 -9.17 -1.34
C SER A 45 8.84 -7.78 -0.95
N GLY A 46 7.78 -7.26 -1.57
CA GLY A 46 7.26 -5.94 -1.21
C GLY A 46 5.92 -5.59 -1.84
N ILE A 47 5.12 -4.83 -1.10
CA ILE A 47 3.81 -4.32 -1.53
C ILE A 47 3.68 -2.84 -1.14
N GLY A 48 2.94 -2.07 -1.92
CA GLY A 48 2.71 -0.66 -1.62
C GLY A 48 1.63 -0.04 -2.48
N VAL A 49 1.11 1.10 -2.03
CA VAL A 49 0.12 1.92 -2.71
C VAL A 49 0.57 3.37 -2.68
N ALA A 50 0.27 4.10 -3.74
CA ALA A 50 0.42 5.54 -3.81
C ALA A 50 -0.83 6.15 -4.44
N ASP A 51 -1.16 7.35 -3.98
CA ASP A 51 -2.28 8.15 -4.47
C ASP A 51 -1.73 9.36 -5.23
N GLY A 52 -2.27 9.64 -6.42
CA GLY A 52 -1.79 10.74 -7.25
C GLY A 52 -2.51 12.04 -6.91
N VAL A 53 -1.77 13.14 -6.82
CA VAL A 53 -2.35 14.44 -6.45
C VAL A 53 -3.17 15.03 -7.59
N GLY A 54 -4.49 15.03 -7.46
CA GLY A 54 -5.40 15.51 -8.51
C GLY A 54 -5.26 16.98 -8.93
N GLY A 55 -4.62 17.82 -8.12
CA GLY A 55 -4.38 19.23 -8.44
C GLY A 55 -3.59 19.45 -9.75
N TYR A 56 -2.79 18.48 -10.19
CA TYR A 56 -2.07 18.58 -11.47
C TYR A 56 -3.00 18.54 -12.69
N ALA A 57 -4.19 17.92 -12.58
CA ALA A 57 -5.15 17.82 -13.68
C ALA A 57 -5.64 19.20 -14.17
N SER A 58 -5.73 20.22 -13.28
CA SER A 58 -6.11 21.58 -13.69
C SER A 58 -5.09 22.26 -14.59
N TYR A 59 -3.86 21.75 -14.64
CA TYR A 59 -2.78 22.21 -15.52
C TYR A 59 -2.61 21.35 -16.78
N GLY A 60 -3.55 20.44 -17.05
CA GLY A 60 -3.48 19.53 -18.19
C GLY A 60 -2.46 18.40 -18.04
N VAL A 61 -1.99 18.16 -16.82
CA VAL A 61 -1.06 17.06 -16.48
C VAL A 61 -1.88 15.91 -15.90
N ASP A 62 -1.63 14.69 -16.36
CA ASP A 62 -2.21 13.47 -15.78
C ASP A 62 -1.35 13.05 -14.56
N PRO A 63 -1.80 13.26 -13.31
CA PRO A 63 -1.00 12.95 -12.13
C PRO A 63 -0.72 11.45 -12.00
N GLY A 64 -1.59 10.58 -12.53
CA GLY A 64 -1.39 9.14 -12.48
C GLY A 64 -0.12 8.68 -13.22
N VAL A 65 0.36 9.45 -14.20
CA VAL A 65 1.61 9.14 -14.92
C VAL A 65 2.82 9.21 -13.97
N TYR A 66 2.87 10.22 -13.10
CA TYR A 66 3.93 10.35 -12.10
C TYR A 66 3.89 9.18 -11.10
N THR A 67 2.72 8.94 -10.51
CA THR A 67 2.48 7.89 -9.50
C THR A 67 2.85 6.51 -10.04
N ARG A 68 2.44 6.18 -11.28
CA ARG A 68 2.78 4.92 -11.95
C ARG A 68 4.28 4.76 -12.16
N ASN A 69 4.99 5.82 -12.54
CA ASN A 69 6.44 5.75 -12.71
C ASN A 69 7.18 5.52 -11.40
N VAL A 70 6.77 6.18 -10.30
CA VAL A 70 7.32 5.92 -8.97
C VAL A 70 7.18 4.43 -8.63
N MET A 71 5.97 3.88 -8.75
CA MET A 71 5.70 2.46 -8.44
C MET A 71 6.41 1.48 -9.36
N LYS A 72 6.45 1.76 -10.67
CA LYS A 72 7.17 0.96 -11.67
C LYS A 72 8.66 0.87 -11.37
N HIS A 73 9.29 1.98 -11.00
CA HIS A 73 10.71 1.99 -10.66
C HIS A 73 10.98 1.39 -9.27
N THR A 74 10.06 1.54 -8.31
CA THR A 74 10.13 0.80 -7.04
C THR A 74 10.03 -0.71 -7.25
N LEU A 75 9.13 -1.19 -8.11
CA LEU A 75 9.05 -2.61 -8.48
C LEU A 75 10.37 -3.11 -9.06
N ARG A 76 10.99 -2.33 -9.95
CA ARG A 76 12.29 -2.69 -10.53
C ARG A 76 13.36 -2.89 -9.45
N ALA A 77 13.40 -2.03 -8.43
CA ALA A 77 14.34 -2.20 -7.31
C ALA A 77 14.08 -3.50 -6.52
N LEU A 78 12.81 -3.88 -6.32
CA LEU A 78 12.44 -5.15 -5.67
C LEU A 78 12.79 -6.38 -6.52
N GLN A 79 12.64 -6.28 -7.85
CA GLN A 79 13.01 -7.34 -8.78
C GLN A 79 14.53 -7.53 -8.88
N GLU A 80 15.30 -6.44 -8.86
CA GLU A 80 16.77 -6.48 -8.86
C GLU A 80 17.34 -7.07 -7.56
N ASP A 81 16.62 -6.99 -6.44
CA ASP A 81 16.94 -7.68 -5.18
C ASP A 81 16.76 -9.20 -5.26
N ASP A 82 16.04 -9.73 -6.26
CA ASP A 82 15.88 -11.17 -6.53
C ASP A 82 15.40 -11.97 -5.30
N ASN A 83 14.41 -11.43 -4.58
CA ASN A 83 13.83 -12.01 -3.36
C ASN A 83 14.84 -12.28 -2.23
N ARG A 84 16.01 -11.63 -2.23
CA ARG A 84 17.00 -11.78 -1.16
C ARG A 84 16.56 -11.11 0.13
N GLY A 85 15.64 -10.15 0.05
CA GLY A 85 15.15 -9.39 1.18
C GLY A 85 16.25 -8.50 1.77
N THR A 86 17.04 -7.85 0.91
CA THR A 86 18.13 -6.96 1.35
C THR A 86 17.78 -5.47 1.19
N ILE A 87 16.71 -5.18 0.45
CA ILE A 87 16.25 -3.81 0.21
C ILE A 87 15.10 -3.41 1.14
N GLY A 88 15.34 -2.39 1.97
CA GLY A 88 14.32 -1.82 2.85
C GLY A 88 13.35 -0.89 2.10
N ALA A 89 12.18 -0.61 2.67
CA ALA A 89 11.16 0.22 2.03
C ALA A 89 11.68 1.62 1.66
N LEU A 90 12.48 2.24 2.53
CA LEU A 90 13.12 3.53 2.21
C LEU A 90 14.04 3.45 0.99
N GLN A 91 14.86 2.41 0.88
CA GLN A 91 15.76 2.24 -0.26
C GLN A 91 14.99 2.00 -1.56
N ALA A 92 13.99 1.12 -1.53
CA ALA A 92 13.16 0.81 -2.68
C ALA A 92 12.35 2.02 -3.16
N LEU A 93 11.75 2.79 -2.24
CA LEU A 93 11.05 4.02 -2.61
C LEU A 93 12.01 5.11 -3.09
N THR A 94 13.19 5.25 -2.47
CA THR A 94 14.20 6.25 -2.88
C THR A 94 14.68 5.99 -4.30
N TYR A 95 14.91 4.72 -4.67
CA TYR A 95 15.21 4.35 -6.05
C TYR A 95 14.05 4.70 -6.99
N GLY A 96 12.83 4.28 -6.64
CA GLY A 96 11.63 4.56 -7.45
C GLY A 96 11.40 6.04 -7.72
N TYR A 97 11.46 6.84 -6.66
CA TYR A 97 11.40 8.29 -6.69
C TYR A 97 12.51 8.89 -7.58
N THR A 98 13.76 8.50 -7.35
CA THR A 98 14.91 9.05 -8.09
C THR A 98 14.81 8.79 -9.59
N GLU A 99 14.41 7.58 -10.01
CA GLU A 99 14.22 7.28 -11.43
C GLU A 99 13.01 8.01 -12.03
N ALA A 100 11.89 8.08 -11.31
CA ALA A 100 10.71 8.83 -11.77
C ALA A 100 11.01 10.33 -11.97
N GLN A 101 11.79 10.94 -11.08
CA GLN A 101 12.20 12.34 -11.20
C GLN A 101 13.05 12.62 -12.46
N LYS A 102 13.81 11.64 -12.96
CA LYS A 102 14.59 11.81 -14.20
C LYS A 102 13.71 11.99 -15.44
N LEU A 103 12.48 11.48 -15.41
CA LEU A 103 11.52 11.62 -16.50
C LEU A 103 10.98 13.06 -16.61
N LYS A 104 11.16 13.89 -15.58
CA LYS A 104 10.67 15.28 -15.51
C LYS A 104 9.16 15.40 -15.77
N GLN A 105 8.42 14.33 -15.53
CA GLN A 105 6.97 14.30 -15.57
C GLN A 105 6.44 15.00 -14.30
N PRO A 106 5.68 16.10 -14.41
CA PRO A 106 5.09 16.72 -13.24
C PRO A 106 4.03 15.81 -12.61
N GLY A 107 3.92 15.88 -11.29
CA GLY A 107 2.97 15.13 -10.48
C GLY A 107 3.45 15.07 -9.04
N GLY A 108 2.66 14.42 -8.20
CA GLY A 108 3.00 14.16 -6.82
C GLY A 108 2.18 13.00 -6.25
N CYS A 109 2.67 12.36 -5.20
CA CYS A 109 1.94 11.29 -4.53
C CYS A 109 2.34 11.06 -3.06
N PRO A 110 1.36 10.92 -2.15
CA PRO A 110 1.49 10.11 -0.94
C PRO A 110 1.81 8.65 -1.29
N VAL A 111 2.56 7.97 -0.42
CA VAL A 111 3.01 6.59 -0.63
C VAL A 111 3.09 5.82 0.68
N THR A 112 2.58 4.59 0.67
CA THR A 112 2.85 3.57 1.71
C THR A 112 3.54 2.37 1.07
N LEU A 113 4.58 1.83 1.71
CA LEU A 113 5.36 0.71 1.19
C LEU A 113 5.82 -0.21 2.32
N VAL A 114 5.68 -1.51 2.09
CA VAL A 114 6.19 -2.57 2.96
C VAL A 114 7.13 -3.46 2.15
N THR A 115 8.35 -3.65 2.62
CA THR A 115 9.28 -4.66 2.07
C THR A 115 9.69 -5.67 3.13
N LEU A 116 10.09 -6.86 2.70
CA LEU A 116 10.55 -7.92 3.58
C LEU A 116 12.07 -7.93 3.65
N LEU A 117 12.60 -7.92 4.87
CA LEU A 117 14.03 -8.01 5.18
C LEU A 117 14.35 -9.35 5.84
N ASP A 118 15.42 -10.00 5.36
CA ASP A 118 15.93 -11.27 5.88
C ASP A 118 14.87 -12.38 6.03
N GLY A 119 13.77 -12.28 5.27
CA GLY A 119 12.59 -13.15 5.37
C GLY A 119 11.91 -13.18 6.75
N ARG A 120 12.18 -12.19 7.61
CA ARG A 120 11.77 -12.17 9.03
C ARG A 120 11.19 -10.85 9.51
N PHE A 121 11.52 -9.76 8.83
CA PHE A 121 11.08 -8.44 9.21
C PHE A 121 10.32 -7.79 8.07
N ALA A 122 9.28 -7.01 8.39
CA ALA A 122 8.67 -6.08 7.47
C ALA A 122 9.23 -4.68 7.74
N SER A 123 9.92 -4.10 6.76
CA SER A 123 10.28 -2.68 6.74
C SER A 123 9.07 -1.91 6.19
N VAL A 124 8.46 -1.08 7.03
CA VAL A 124 7.32 -0.25 6.66
C VAL A 124 7.80 1.20 6.51
N LEU A 125 7.35 1.86 5.46
CA LEU A 125 7.52 3.29 5.21
C LEU A 125 6.17 3.90 4.86
N ASN A 126 5.80 4.99 5.52
CA ASN A 126 4.61 5.79 5.22
C ASN A 126 5.01 7.25 4.98
N LEU A 127 4.66 7.79 3.81
CA LEU A 127 4.83 9.19 3.46
C LEU A 127 3.47 9.71 2.98
N GLY A 128 2.74 10.43 3.82
CA GLY A 128 1.39 10.91 3.50
C GLY A 128 0.27 10.11 4.15
N ASP A 129 -0.91 10.12 3.53
CA ASP A 129 -2.17 9.56 4.05
C ASP A 129 -2.68 8.30 3.32
N CYS A 130 -1.88 7.73 2.41
CA CYS A 130 -1.92 6.28 2.22
C CYS A 130 -1.60 5.57 3.56
N GLY A 131 -1.96 4.30 3.67
CA GLY A 131 -1.77 3.59 4.93
C GLY A 131 -1.49 2.10 4.81
N THR A 132 -0.70 1.59 5.76
CA THR A 132 -0.43 0.17 5.95
C THR A 132 -1.08 -0.31 7.24
N ILE A 133 -1.81 -1.42 7.16
CA ILE A 133 -2.43 -2.11 8.30
C ILE A 133 -1.97 -3.57 8.29
N CYS A 134 -1.60 -4.10 9.46
CA CYS A 134 -1.24 -5.51 9.65
C CYS A 134 -2.18 -6.16 10.67
N LEU A 135 -2.80 -7.27 10.28
CA LEU A 135 -3.61 -8.15 11.12
C LEU A 135 -2.79 -9.41 11.46
N ARG A 136 -2.70 -9.73 12.75
CA ARG A 136 -2.08 -10.96 13.26
C ARG A 136 -3.07 -11.70 14.14
N SER A 137 -3.35 -12.96 13.83
CA SER A 137 -4.24 -13.82 14.64
C SER A 137 -5.57 -13.13 14.98
N SER A 138 -6.23 -12.59 13.96
CA SER A 138 -7.53 -11.90 14.07
C SER A 138 -7.53 -10.63 14.91
N LYS A 139 -6.36 -10.03 15.18
CA LYS A 139 -6.21 -8.78 15.92
C LYS A 139 -5.37 -7.78 15.16
N LEU A 140 -5.68 -6.50 15.31
CA LEU A 140 -4.84 -5.41 14.84
C LEU A 140 -3.45 -5.55 15.49
N PHE A 141 -2.42 -5.73 14.67
CA PHE A 141 -1.04 -5.82 15.11
C PHE A 141 -0.32 -4.49 14.92
N PHE A 142 -0.58 -3.83 13.78
CA PHE A 142 0.04 -2.56 13.44
C PHE A 142 -0.85 -1.77 12.47
N ALA A 143 -0.84 -0.45 12.58
CA ALA A 143 -1.37 0.48 11.59
C ALA A 143 -0.46 1.71 11.53
N THR A 144 -0.27 2.26 10.35
CA THR A 144 0.38 3.57 10.17
C THR A 144 -0.57 4.68 10.59
N GLU A 145 -0.02 5.78 11.11
CA GLU A 145 -0.76 7.03 11.25
C GLU A 145 -0.65 7.85 9.95
N PRO A 146 -1.70 8.56 9.52
CA PRO A 146 -1.61 9.49 8.39
C PRO A 146 -0.61 10.60 8.67
N GLN A 147 0.26 10.91 7.71
CA GLN A 147 1.24 11.98 7.80
C GLN A 147 0.76 13.18 6.97
N GLN A 148 0.40 14.29 7.62
CA GLN A 148 -0.16 15.46 6.95
C GLN A 148 0.46 16.77 7.49
N HIS A 149 0.69 17.76 6.62
CA HIS A 149 1.14 19.11 7.02
C HIS A 149 0.01 19.88 7.72
N SER A 150 -1.21 19.67 7.25
CA SER A 150 -2.46 20.12 7.86
C SER A 150 -3.59 19.20 7.41
N PHE A 151 -4.80 19.34 7.97
CA PHE A 151 -5.93 18.48 7.62
C PHE A 151 -6.13 18.41 6.09
N ASN A 152 -6.15 17.19 5.54
CA ASN A 152 -6.34 16.92 4.10
C ASN A 152 -5.25 17.56 3.21
N CYS A 153 -4.03 17.70 3.74
CA CYS A 153 -2.84 18.14 3.03
C CYS A 153 -1.67 17.19 3.38
N PRO A 154 -1.60 16.01 2.72
CA PRO A 154 -0.61 15.00 3.04
C PRO A 154 0.81 15.41 2.70
N TYR A 155 1.75 14.76 3.38
CA TYR A 155 3.12 14.69 2.89
C TYR A 155 3.14 13.90 1.58
N GLN A 156 3.93 14.35 0.61
CA GLN A 156 3.91 13.75 -0.72
C GLN A 156 5.20 13.97 -1.49
N LEU A 157 5.57 13.01 -2.32
CA LEU A 157 6.56 13.23 -3.36
C LEU A 157 6.02 14.25 -4.38
N PRO A 158 6.88 15.04 -5.06
CA PRO A 158 8.31 15.23 -4.81
C PRO A 158 8.63 16.26 -3.71
N GLU A 159 7.63 16.95 -3.17
CA GLU A 159 7.80 18.05 -2.20
C GLU A 159 8.49 17.57 -0.92
N ASP A 160 8.06 16.41 -0.42
CA ASP A 160 8.61 15.74 0.74
C ASP A 160 9.43 14.52 0.30
N PRO A 161 10.76 14.46 0.54
CA PRO A 161 11.57 13.35 0.08
C PRO A 161 11.28 12.06 0.87
N PRO A 162 11.51 10.86 0.31
CA PRO A 162 11.23 9.59 0.99
C PRO A 162 11.82 9.46 2.42
N SER A 163 12.93 10.15 2.68
CA SER A 163 13.62 10.15 3.99
C SER A 163 12.83 10.78 5.14
N VAL A 164 11.81 11.61 4.87
CA VAL A 164 10.95 12.19 5.92
C VAL A 164 9.72 11.34 6.23
N GLY A 165 9.49 10.27 5.47
CA GLY A 165 8.42 9.32 5.77
C GLY A 165 8.66 8.58 7.08
N ASP A 166 7.58 8.29 7.80
CA ASP A 166 7.59 7.50 9.02
C ASP A 166 8.00 6.06 8.72
N ARG A 167 8.87 5.50 9.57
CA ARG A 167 9.48 4.19 9.36
C ARG A 167 9.35 3.33 10.60
N THR A 168 9.04 2.06 10.38
CA THR A 168 9.11 1.04 11.42
C THR A 168 9.59 -0.30 10.84
N THR A 169 10.07 -1.16 11.72
CA THR A 169 10.44 -2.53 11.39
C THR A 169 9.68 -3.46 12.30
N LEU A 170 8.90 -4.37 11.73
CA LEU A 170 8.08 -5.33 12.46
C LEU A 170 8.69 -6.72 12.34
N GLU A 171 8.83 -7.46 13.44
CA GLU A 171 9.07 -8.91 13.35
C GLU A 171 7.78 -9.58 12.89
N VAL A 172 7.83 -10.27 11.74
CA VAL A 172 6.66 -10.87 11.10
C VAL A 172 6.55 -12.37 11.35
N SER A 173 5.34 -12.90 11.19
CA SER A 173 5.01 -14.32 11.33
C SER A 173 4.23 -14.81 10.11
N GLU A 174 4.36 -16.11 9.81
CA GLU A 174 3.52 -16.77 8.82
C GLU A 174 2.04 -16.56 9.15
N GLY A 175 1.23 -16.22 8.14
CA GLY A 175 -0.19 -15.94 8.29
C GLY A 175 -0.55 -14.50 8.62
N ASP A 176 0.43 -13.63 8.95
CA ASP A 176 0.18 -12.19 9.05
C ASP A 176 -0.41 -11.67 7.73
N VAL A 177 -1.44 -10.83 7.84
CA VAL A 177 -2.12 -10.21 6.69
C VAL A 177 -1.83 -8.73 6.69
N PHE A 178 -1.22 -8.25 5.61
CA PHE A 178 -0.96 -6.85 5.36
C PHE A 178 -2.00 -6.29 4.38
N LEU A 179 -2.35 -5.03 4.61
CA LEU A 179 -3.14 -4.17 3.75
C LEU A 179 -2.32 -2.91 3.49
N CYS A 180 -2.08 -2.57 2.23
CA CYS A 180 -1.68 -1.23 1.81
C CYS A 180 -2.85 -0.61 1.05
N ALA A 181 -3.24 0.62 1.37
CA ALA A 181 -4.39 1.27 0.75
C ALA A 181 -4.16 2.77 0.54
N SER A 182 -4.84 3.34 -0.46
CA SER A 182 -5.00 4.78 -0.62
C SER A 182 -6.01 5.34 0.37
N ASP A 183 -6.02 6.66 0.53
CA ASP A 183 -6.95 7.38 1.38
C ASP A 183 -8.41 7.14 0.95
N GLY A 184 -8.69 6.88 -0.33
CA GLY A 184 -10.02 6.51 -0.82
C GLY A 184 -10.66 5.33 -0.09
N LEU A 185 -9.87 4.39 0.45
CA LEU A 185 -10.37 3.39 1.39
C LEU A 185 -10.53 3.98 2.80
N LEU A 186 -9.45 4.57 3.32
CA LEU A 186 -9.30 4.96 4.74
C LEU A 186 -10.28 6.08 5.14
N ASP A 187 -10.64 6.95 4.21
CA ASP A 187 -11.59 8.04 4.37
C ASP A 187 -13.05 7.57 4.42
N ASN A 188 -13.31 6.35 3.93
CA ASN A 188 -14.65 5.85 3.66
C ASN A 188 -14.99 4.53 4.37
N VAL A 189 -14.03 3.86 5.00
CA VAL A 189 -14.26 2.60 5.72
C VAL A 189 -13.61 2.65 7.09
N ASP A 190 -14.41 2.49 8.15
CA ASP A 190 -13.90 2.48 9.52
C ASP A 190 -12.94 1.30 9.74
N MET A 191 -11.90 1.52 10.57
CA MET A 191 -10.89 0.51 10.91
C MET A 191 -11.52 -0.84 11.35
N SER A 192 -12.60 -0.80 12.12
CA SER A 192 -13.28 -2.03 12.56
C SER A 192 -13.83 -2.87 11.40
N ASP A 193 -14.32 -2.23 10.33
CA ASP A 193 -14.79 -2.90 9.13
C ASP A 193 -13.63 -3.42 8.29
N ILE A 194 -12.56 -2.64 8.17
CA ILE A 194 -11.32 -3.08 7.52
C ILE A 194 -10.82 -4.37 8.17
N LEU A 195 -10.69 -4.41 9.50
CA LEU A 195 -10.22 -5.58 10.24
C LEU A 195 -11.14 -6.79 10.06
N ARG A 196 -12.46 -6.59 10.04
CA ARG A 196 -13.44 -7.65 9.75
C ARG A 196 -13.26 -8.24 8.35
N HIS A 197 -12.93 -7.41 7.35
CA HIS A 197 -12.62 -7.89 6.00
C HIS A 197 -11.28 -8.63 5.95
N LEU A 198 -10.22 -8.12 6.60
CA LEU A 198 -8.92 -8.80 6.64
C LEU A 198 -8.98 -10.15 7.36
N ASP A 199 -9.80 -10.28 8.39
CA ASP A 199 -10.01 -11.54 9.10
C ASP A 199 -10.62 -12.64 8.20
N ALA A 200 -11.29 -12.25 7.12
CA ALA A 200 -11.86 -13.17 6.14
C ALA A 200 -10.84 -13.71 5.12
N VAL A 201 -9.58 -13.26 5.11
CA VAL A 201 -8.58 -13.68 4.11
C VAL A 201 -8.38 -15.20 4.07
N ASN A 202 -8.34 -15.87 5.22
CA ASN A 202 -8.19 -17.34 5.26
C ASN A 202 -9.37 -18.10 4.63
N ARG A 203 -10.56 -17.48 4.61
CA ARG A 203 -11.79 -18.07 4.07
C ARG A 203 -11.99 -17.70 2.60
N ASP A 204 -11.82 -16.43 2.27
CA ASP A 204 -12.23 -15.86 0.98
C ASP A 204 -11.05 -15.60 0.03
N GLY A 205 -9.82 -15.60 0.55
CA GLY A 205 -8.61 -15.24 -0.19
C GLY A 205 -8.38 -13.72 -0.30
N CYS A 206 -7.12 -13.33 -0.52
CA CYS A 206 -6.72 -11.92 -0.59
C CYS A 206 -7.45 -11.15 -1.70
N GLN A 207 -7.63 -11.74 -2.89
CA GLN A 207 -8.27 -11.08 -4.04
C GLN A 207 -9.72 -10.69 -3.74
N ARG A 208 -10.53 -11.62 -3.23
CA ARG A 208 -11.93 -11.35 -2.87
C ARG A 208 -12.03 -10.29 -1.77
N VAL A 209 -11.11 -10.31 -0.81
CA VAL A 209 -11.06 -9.31 0.27
C VAL A 209 -10.73 -7.92 -0.29
N ALA A 210 -9.76 -7.80 -1.19
CA ALA A 210 -9.42 -6.53 -1.85
C ALA A 210 -10.62 -5.96 -2.62
N GLU A 211 -11.30 -6.77 -3.44
CA GLU A 211 -12.52 -6.38 -4.16
C GLU A 211 -13.63 -5.90 -3.22
N ASN A 212 -13.85 -6.62 -2.12
CA ASN A 212 -14.88 -6.28 -1.14
C ASN A 212 -14.58 -4.95 -0.43
N LEU A 213 -13.31 -4.70 -0.09
CA LEU A 213 -12.88 -3.44 0.53
C LEU A 213 -13.10 -2.26 -0.42
N VAL A 214 -12.67 -2.38 -1.67
CA VAL A 214 -12.87 -1.32 -2.68
C VAL A 214 -14.36 -1.08 -2.93
N ALA A 215 -15.17 -2.13 -3.10
CA ALA A 215 -16.61 -2.00 -3.30
C ALA A 215 -17.32 -1.34 -2.10
N CYS A 216 -16.84 -1.59 -0.87
CA CYS A 216 -17.33 -0.93 0.33
C CYS A 216 -16.98 0.58 0.30
N ALA A 217 -15.71 0.90 0.05
CA ALA A 217 -15.21 2.27 -0.02
C ALA A 217 -15.93 3.09 -1.09
N CYS A 218 -16.06 2.59 -2.33
CA CYS A 218 -16.74 3.31 -3.41
C CYS A 218 -18.22 3.59 -3.07
N ARG A 219 -18.91 2.62 -2.44
CA ARG A 219 -20.30 2.78 -2.02
C ARG A 219 -20.45 3.86 -0.94
N ASN A 220 -19.56 3.83 0.05
CA ASN A 220 -19.55 4.79 1.15
C ASN A 220 -19.16 6.18 0.65
N GLY A 221 -18.13 6.29 -0.19
CA GLY A 221 -17.67 7.53 -0.83
C GLY A 221 -18.74 8.23 -1.67
N ALA A 222 -19.57 7.46 -2.39
CA ALA A 222 -20.68 8.01 -3.16
C ALA A 222 -21.87 8.46 -2.29
N ASN A 223 -21.96 8.02 -1.04
CA ASN A 223 -23.10 8.30 -0.16
C ASN A 223 -22.93 9.64 0.57
N LYS A 224 -23.65 10.67 0.11
CA LYS A 224 -23.62 12.03 0.69
C LYS A 224 -24.21 12.15 2.12
N GLY A 225 -24.87 11.10 2.62
CA GLY A 225 -25.38 11.04 4.00
C GLY A 225 -24.58 10.11 4.92
N PHE A 226 -23.51 9.47 4.43
CA PHE A 226 -22.69 8.59 5.23
C PHE A 226 -21.78 9.38 6.18
N ASP A 227 -21.75 9.01 7.45
CA ASP A 227 -20.80 9.60 8.41
C ASP A 227 -19.45 8.89 8.32
N SER A 228 -18.66 9.26 7.32
CA SER A 228 -17.39 8.59 7.00
C SER A 228 -16.28 8.91 8.00
N PRO A 229 -15.22 8.08 8.09
CA PRO A 229 -14.00 8.43 8.82
C PRO A 229 -13.49 9.85 8.51
N PHE A 230 -13.45 10.22 7.23
CA PHE A 230 -13.08 11.58 6.82
C PHE A 230 -14.01 12.65 7.38
N ALA A 231 -15.33 12.44 7.30
CA ALA A 231 -16.32 13.39 7.83
C ALA A 231 -16.19 13.58 9.35
N LYS A 232 -15.89 12.50 10.09
CA LYS A 232 -15.61 12.55 11.53
C LYS A 232 -14.36 13.38 11.81
N GLN A 233 -13.27 13.15 11.06
CA GLN A 233 -12.01 13.88 11.24
C GLN A 233 -12.13 15.36 10.86
N ALA A 234 -12.81 15.67 9.75
CA ALA A 234 -13.10 17.03 9.33
C ALA A 234 -13.83 17.82 10.44
N ARG A 235 -14.84 17.20 11.08
CA ARG A 235 -15.56 17.83 12.19
C ARG A 235 -14.70 17.99 13.45
N ALA A 236 -13.82 17.04 13.73
CA ALA A 236 -12.91 17.11 14.88
C ALA A 236 -11.94 18.30 14.80
N VAL A 237 -11.54 18.71 13.58
CA VAL A 237 -10.69 19.90 13.35
C VAL A 237 -11.50 21.16 12.98
N GLY A 238 -12.83 21.12 13.12
CA GLY A 238 -13.70 22.30 13.00
C GLY A 238 -14.28 22.58 11.61
N TYR A 239 -14.07 21.71 10.62
CA TYR A 239 -14.74 21.81 9.33
C TYR A 239 -16.16 21.24 9.38
N HIS A 240 -17.08 21.87 8.64
CA HIS A 240 -18.41 21.30 8.40
C HIS A 240 -18.36 20.39 7.17
N TYR A 241 -18.43 19.08 7.41
CA TYR A 241 -18.47 18.07 6.35
C TYR A 241 -19.42 16.93 6.72
N MET A 242 -20.09 16.36 5.71
CA MET A 242 -20.99 15.20 5.82
C MET A 242 -20.96 14.42 4.50
N GLY A 243 -21.06 13.10 4.60
CA GLY A 243 -21.00 12.18 3.47
C GLY A 243 -19.67 11.43 3.39
N GLY A 244 -19.58 10.50 2.45
CA GLY A 244 -18.30 9.94 2.02
C GLY A 244 -17.51 10.89 1.11
N LYS A 245 -16.20 10.67 1.07
CA LYS A 245 -15.25 11.34 0.16
C LYS A 245 -15.04 10.44 -1.05
N GLN A 246 -15.74 10.73 -2.15
CA GLN A 246 -15.61 9.95 -3.37
C GLN A 246 -14.23 10.18 -3.98
N ASP A 247 -13.44 9.12 -4.14
CA ASP A 247 -12.06 9.20 -4.61
C ASP A 247 -11.65 8.00 -5.46
N ASP A 248 -10.42 8.02 -5.98
CA ASP A 248 -9.72 6.82 -6.43
C ASP A 248 -9.53 5.88 -5.23
N VAL A 249 -9.77 4.57 -5.41
CA VAL A 249 -9.61 3.60 -4.33
C VAL A 249 -8.73 2.47 -4.80
N THR A 250 -7.59 2.29 -4.15
CA THR A 250 -6.64 1.21 -4.43
C THR A 250 -6.30 0.45 -3.16
N VAL A 251 -6.37 -0.87 -3.25
CA VAL A 251 -6.15 -1.78 -2.13
C VAL A 251 -5.28 -2.94 -2.57
N VAL A 252 -4.19 -3.16 -1.83
CA VAL A 252 -3.37 -4.37 -1.91
C VAL A 252 -3.50 -5.12 -0.59
N VAL A 253 -3.97 -6.36 -0.66
CA VAL A 253 -4.03 -7.29 0.47
C VAL A 253 -3.03 -8.42 0.21
N ALA A 254 -2.17 -8.72 1.19
CA ALA A 254 -1.24 -9.83 1.08
C ALA A 254 -1.08 -10.58 2.40
N GLN A 255 -1.00 -11.90 2.33
CA GLN A 255 -0.71 -12.75 3.47
C GLN A 255 0.70 -13.35 3.36
N LEU A 256 1.42 -13.32 4.47
CA LEU A 256 2.73 -13.94 4.56
C LEU A 256 2.64 -15.46 4.56
N THR A 257 3.44 -16.07 3.69
CA THR A 257 3.62 -17.53 3.61
C THR A 257 5.10 -17.87 3.64
N ARG A 258 5.42 -19.15 3.83
CA ARG A 258 6.79 -19.63 3.63
C ARG A 258 7.21 -19.50 2.17
N GLY A 259 8.48 -19.23 1.93
CA GLY A 259 9.12 -19.22 0.61
C GLY A 259 8.98 -20.53 -0.19
N THR A 260 8.61 -21.63 0.46
CA THR A 260 8.32 -22.92 -0.18
C THR A 260 6.90 -23.02 -0.76
N VAL A 261 6.00 -22.11 -0.36
CA VAL A 261 4.63 -22.06 -0.89
C VAL A 261 4.66 -21.20 -2.15
N ALA A 262 4.36 -21.81 -3.30
CA ALA A 262 4.32 -21.11 -4.57
C ALA A 262 3.38 -19.89 -4.48
N PRO A 263 3.86 -18.70 -4.88
CA PRO A 263 3.09 -17.49 -4.75
C PRO A 263 1.99 -17.46 -5.82
N ASP A 264 0.85 -16.85 -5.53
CA ASP A 264 -0.28 -16.74 -6.46
C ASP A 264 -0.05 -15.71 -7.57
N ASP A 265 -0.70 -15.86 -8.72
CA ASP A 265 -0.64 -14.84 -9.77
C ASP A 265 -1.39 -13.58 -9.30
N CYS A 266 -0.74 -12.42 -9.41
CA CYS A 266 -1.30 -11.13 -9.04
C CYS A 266 -0.65 -10.04 -9.91
N PRO A 267 -1.42 -9.09 -10.48
CA PRO A 267 -0.84 -7.94 -11.16
C PRO A 267 0.19 -7.22 -10.28
N SER A 268 1.36 -6.93 -10.84
CA SER A 268 2.45 -6.27 -10.14
C SER A 268 2.33 -4.75 -10.14
N LEU A 269 1.64 -4.18 -11.13
CA LEU A 269 1.41 -2.75 -11.29
C LEU A 269 -0.04 -2.48 -11.70
N ILE A 270 -0.54 -1.27 -11.38
CA ILE A 270 -1.90 -0.86 -11.75
C ILE A 270 -2.16 -0.87 -13.26
N THR A 271 -1.12 -0.64 -14.06
CA THR A 271 -1.20 -0.68 -15.52
C THR A 271 -1.54 -2.07 -16.07
N GLU A 272 -1.15 -3.12 -15.36
CA GLU A 272 -1.51 -4.51 -15.69
C GLU A 272 -2.96 -4.83 -15.29
N LEU A 273 -3.44 -4.23 -14.20
CA LEU A 273 -4.81 -4.43 -13.71
C LEU A 273 -5.85 -3.69 -14.55
N LEU A 274 -5.59 -2.42 -14.87
CA LEU A 274 -6.55 -1.53 -15.54
C LEU A 274 -6.33 -1.41 -17.05
N ASP A 275 -5.33 -2.11 -17.61
CA ASP A 275 -4.92 -2.03 -19.02
C ASP A 275 -4.65 -0.57 -19.47
N VAL A 276 -3.93 0.17 -18.62
CA VAL A 276 -3.59 1.58 -18.87
C VAL A 276 -2.14 1.68 -19.33
N HIS A 277 -1.93 2.20 -20.54
CA HIS A 277 -0.59 2.25 -21.15
C HIS A 277 0.19 3.55 -20.89
N LYS A 278 -0.43 4.56 -20.29
CA LYS A 278 0.24 5.84 -20.01
C LYS A 278 1.14 5.72 -18.79
N THR A 279 2.45 5.66 -19.05
CA THR A 279 3.56 5.80 -18.09
C THR A 279 4.57 6.77 -18.65
#